data_AF-A0A645I2I1-F1
#
_entry.id   AF-A0A645I2I1-F1
#
_cell.length_a   1.000
_cell.length_b   1.000
_cell.length_c   1.000
_cell.angle_alpha   90.00
_cell.angle_beta   90.00
_cell.angle_gamma   90.00
#
_symmetry.space_group_name_H-M   'P 1'
#
loop_
_entity.id
_entity.type
_entity.pdbx_description
1 polymer ?
#
loop_
_entity_poly.entity_id
_entity_poly.type
_entity_poly.pdbx_seq_one_letter_code
_entity_poly.pdbx_strand_id
1 'polypeptide(L)'
;MAHGTANAGKLLDKVRNVEADYHFIEVMGCPGGCINGGGQPIIIDKEKTEEVCRKRAQGLYTMDAEMPLRKSHKNPEIKALYDEYLGEANGHKAHHLLHTHYVKRERV
;
A
#
# COMPACT_ATOMS: atom_id res chain seq x y z
N MET A 1 7.91 4.61 5.74
CA MET A 1 7.36 3.30 5.32
C MET A 1 8.00 2.21 6.19
N ALA A 2 7.23 1.21 6.63
CA ALA A 2 7.74 0.05 7.36
C ALA A 2 7.27 -1.25 6.69
N HIS A 3 8.20 -2.18 6.45
CA HIS A 3 7.89 -3.53 5.97
C HIS A 3 8.04 -4.54 7.11
N GLY A 4 7.02 -5.36 7.31
CA GLY A 4 6.95 -6.35 8.38
C GLY A 4 6.38 -5.77 9.68
N THR A 5 5.52 -6.55 10.34
CA THR A 5 4.87 -6.15 11.60
C THR A 5 5.85 -5.94 12.75
N ALA A 6 6.98 -6.66 12.77
CA ALA A 6 8.04 -6.45 13.75
C ALA A 6 8.69 -5.06 13.64
N ASN A 7 8.99 -4.61 12.41
CA ASN A 7 9.55 -3.27 12.18
C ASN A 7 8.51 -2.18 12.39
N ALA A 8 7.25 -2.43 12.05
CA ALA A 8 6.15 -1.53 12.36
C ALA A 8 6.01 -1.32 13.87
N GLY A 9 6.13 -2.38 14.69
CA GLY A 9 6.15 -2.26 16.15
C GLY A 9 7.24 -1.30 16.64
N LYS A 10 8.49 -1.53 16.22
CA LYS A 10 9.64 -0.66 16.58
C LYS A 10 9.44 0.79 16.14
N LEU A 11 8.90 1.00 14.93
CA LEU A 11 8.60 2.35 14.42
C LEU A 11 7.55 3.05 15.30
N LEU A 12 6.47 2.35 15.64
CA LEU A 12 5.41 2.90 16.47
C LEU A 12 5.86 3.18 17.90
N ASP A 13 6.81 2.41 18.44
CA ASP A 13 7.46 2.71 19.73
C ASP A 13 8.20 4.05 19.68
N LYS A 14 9.01 4.28 18.63
CA LYS A 14 9.73 5.55 18.43
C LYS A 14 8.79 6.73 18.29
N VAL A 15 7.68 6.57 17.56
CA VAL A 15 6.66 7.62 17.41
C VAL A 15 6.03 7.95 18.77
N ARG A 16 5.68 6.93 19.58
CA ARG A 16 5.15 7.13 20.94
C ARG A 16 6.13 7.83 21.87
N ASN A 17 7.42 7.53 21.73
CA ASN A 17 8.49 8.14 22.53
C ASN A 17 8.94 9.52 22.01
N VAL A 18 8.33 10.04 20.93
CA VAL A 18 8.74 11.31 20.30
C VAL A 18 10.19 11.27 19.78
N GLU A 19 10.67 10.08 19.40
CA GLU A 19 11.99 9.84 18.81
C GLU A 19 11.95 9.82 17.28
N ALA A 20 10.76 9.86 16.68
CA ALA A 20 10.56 9.84 15.24
C ALA A 20 9.41 10.76 14.83
N ASP A 21 9.71 11.72 13.95
CA ASP A 21 8.76 12.70 13.44
C ASP A 21 8.42 12.40 11.97
N TYR A 22 7.22 11.89 11.73
CA TYR A 22 6.72 11.53 10.40
C TYR A 22 5.32 12.10 10.19
N HIS A 23 5.11 12.80 9.08
CA HIS A 23 3.79 13.32 8.70
C HIS A 23 2.77 12.23 8.32
N PHE A 24 3.25 11.11 7.75
CA PHE A 24 2.42 10.01 7.29
C PHE A 24 3.22 8.70 7.30
N ILE A 25 2.58 7.61 7.72
CA ILE A 25 3.20 6.30 7.87
C ILE A 25 2.41 5.24 7.08
N GLU A 26 3.12 4.52 6.22
CA GLU A 26 2.63 3.31 5.55
C GLU A 26 3.28 2.07 6.15
N VAL A 27 2.47 1.04 6.43
CA VAL A 27 2.89 -0.26 6.97
C VAL A 27 2.46 -1.38 6.04
N MET A 28 3.41 -2.22 5.65
CA MET A 28 3.15 -3.45 4.89
C MET A 28 3.40 -4.68 5.75
N GLY A 29 2.51 -5.67 5.69
CA GLY A 29 2.61 -6.89 6.52
C GLY A 29 3.80 -7.78 6.16
N CYS A 30 4.11 -7.94 4.87
CA CYS A 30 5.20 -8.79 4.40
C CYS A 30 6.53 -8.01 4.29
N PRO A 31 7.68 -8.63 4.64
CA PRO A 31 9.00 -8.09 4.32
C PRO A 31 9.15 -7.92 2.80
N GLY A 32 9.51 -6.72 2.33
CA GLY A 32 9.60 -6.39 0.91
C GLY A 32 8.26 -6.05 0.24
N GLY A 33 7.15 -6.00 0.98
CA GLY A 33 5.83 -5.64 0.45
C GLY A 33 5.14 -6.77 -0.31
N CYS A 34 4.08 -6.44 -1.04
CA CYS A 34 3.20 -7.43 -1.69
C CYS A 34 3.90 -8.30 -2.73
N ILE A 35 4.96 -7.79 -3.37
CA ILE A 35 5.79 -8.50 -4.37
C ILE A 35 6.54 -9.71 -3.79
N ASN A 36 6.63 -9.79 -2.46
CA ASN A 36 7.23 -10.90 -1.72
C ASN A 36 6.22 -11.52 -0.72
N GLY A 37 4.92 -11.40 -1.00
CA GLY A 37 3.87 -12.01 -0.18
C GLY A 37 3.93 -13.53 -0.18
N GLY A 38 3.38 -14.17 0.86
CA GLY A 38 3.43 -15.63 1.04
C GLY A 38 2.77 -16.48 -0.06
N GLY A 39 1.95 -15.86 -0.92
CA GLY A 39 1.36 -16.51 -2.10
C GLY A 39 2.17 -16.38 -3.39
N GLN A 40 3.32 -15.68 -3.36
CA GLN A 40 4.17 -15.53 -4.54
C GLN A 40 5.02 -16.80 -4.80
N PRO A 41 5.50 -17.02 -6.04
CA PRO A 41 6.38 -18.13 -6.35
C PRO A 41 7.59 -18.18 -5.40
N ILE A 42 7.83 -19.37 -4.84
CA ILE A 42 8.87 -19.62 -3.84
C ILE A 42 10.24 -19.39 -4.47
N ILE A 43 11.00 -18.48 -3.87
CA ILE A 43 12.41 -18.28 -4.21
C ILE A 43 13.20 -19.38 -3.50
N ILE A 44 13.76 -20.32 -4.28
CA ILE A 44 14.52 -21.46 -3.76
C ILE A 44 15.84 -20.99 -3.17
N ASP A 45 16.57 -20.17 -3.92
CA ASP A 45 17.82 -19.56 -3.51
C ASP A 45 17.56 -18.28 -2.68
N LYS A 46 17.62 -18.42 -1.35
CA LYS A 46 17.25 -17.34 -0.42
C LYS A 46 18.19 -16.14 -0.48
N GLU A 47 19.44 -16.31 -0.89
CA GLU A 47 20.39 -15.21 -1.04
C GLU A 47 19.95 -14.23 -2.14
N LYS A 48 19.18 -14.71 -3.12
CA LYS A 48 18.64 -13.88 -4.21
C LYS A 48 17.31 -13.21 -3.89
N THR A 49 16.78 -13.34 -2.67
CA THR A 49 15.46 -12.81 -2.31
C THR A 49 15.35 -11.32 -2.62
N GLU A 50 16.34 -10.53 -2.22
CA GLU A 50 16.37 -9.08 -2.46
C GLU A 50 16.42 -8.74 -3.94
N GLU A 51 17.28 -9.43 -4.71
CA GLU A 51 17.43 -9.23 -6.15
C GLU A 51 16.11 -9.53 -6.89
N VAL A 52 15.46 -10.66 -6.56
CA VAL A 52 14.18 -11.06 -7.16
C VAL A 52 13.10 -10.04 -6.81
N CYS A 53 13.04 -9.59 -5.55
CA CYS A 53 12.10 -8.55 -5.13
C CYS A 53 12.30 -7.25 -5.91
N ARG A 54 13.56 -6.82 -6.06
CA ARG A 54 13.92 -5.63 -6.84
C ARG A 54 13.48 -5.76 -8.30
N LYS A 55 13.72 -6.90 -8.94
CA LYS A 55 13.30 -7.15 -10.33
C LYS A 55 11.78 -7.17 -10.49
N ARG A 56 11.04 -7.78 -9.56
CA ARG A 56 9.57 -7.77 -9.55
C ARG A 56 9.02 -6.35 -9.44
N ALA A 57 9.55 -5.56 -8.50
CA ALA A 57 9.16 -4.16 -8.34
C ALA A 57 9.52 -3.31 -9.56
N GLN A 58 10.71 -3.52 -10.14
CA GLN A 58 11.16 -2.82 -11.34
C GLN A 58 10.21 -3.04 -12.52
N GLY A 59 9.73 -4.28 -12.73
CA GLY A 59 8.74 -4.56 -13.77
C GLY A 59 7.48 -3.69 -13.63
N LEU A 60 6.94 -3.57 -12.40
CA LEU A 60 5.78 -2.71 -12.13
C LEU A 60 6.07 -1.23 -12.41
N TYR A 61 7.23 -0.73 -11.99
CA TYR A 61 7.58 0.68 -12.20
C TYR A 61 7.89 1.02 -13.66
N THR A 62 8.48 0.11 -14.42
CA THR A 62 8.68 0.29 -15.85
C THR A 62 7.32 0.39 -16.55
N MET A 63 6.40 -0.54 -16.29
CA MET A 63 5.05 -0.48 -16.86
C MET A 63 4.32 0.81 -16.48
N ASP A 64 4.39 1.25 -15.22
CA ASP A 64 3.79 2.52 -14.78
C ASP A 64 4.39 3.75 -15.47
N ALA A 65 5.70 3.75 -15.68
CA ALA A 65 6.40 4.85 -16.34
C ALA A 65 6.01 5.01 -17.82
N GLU A 66 5.74 3.89 -18.49
CA GLU A 66 5.38 3.84 -19.92
C GLU A 66 3.90 4.14 -20.17
N MET A 67 3.04 4.10 -19.15
CA MET A 67 1.61 4.38 -19.29
C MET A 67 1.34 5.87 -19.57
N PRO A 68 0.62 6.21 -20.67
CA PRO A 68 0.19 7.59 -20.93
C PRO A 68 -0.71 8.16 -19.84
N LEU A 69 -1.54 7.30 -19.23
CA LEU A 69 -2.45 7.63 -18.13
C LEU A 69 -2.02 6.90 -16.85
N ARG A 70 -1.25 7.60 -16.01
CA ARG A 70 -0.70 7.06 -14.75
C ARG A 70 -1.10 7.82 -13.48
N LYS A 71 -1.96 8.84 -13.62
CA LYS A 71 -2.54 9.60 -12.49
C LYS A 71 -4.02 9.24 -12.40
N SER A 72 -4.46 8.68 -11.27
CA SER A 72 -5.83 8.15 -11.13
C SER A 72 -6.92 9.18 -11.45
N HIS A 73 -6.76 10.44 -11.02
CA HIS A 73 -7.71 11.53 -11.30
C HIS A 73 -7.74 11.99 -12.78
N LYS A 74 -6.84 11.48 -13.63
CA LYS A 74 -6.87 11.71 -15.08
C LYS A 74 -7.50 10.56 -15.87
N ASN A 75 -7.79 9.42 -15.22
CA ASN A 75 -8.40 8.28 -15.88
C ASN A 75 -9.86 8.61 -16.24
N PRO A 76 -10.28 8.50 -17.52
CA PRO A 76 -11.64 8.84 -17.94
C PRO A 76 -12.71 7.97 -17.28
N GLU A 77 -12.44 6.68 -17.04
CA GLU A 77 -13.38 5.77 -16.39
C GLU A 77 -13.60 6.14 -14.91
N ILE A 78 -12.54 6.59 -14.23
CA ILE A 78 -12.65 7.09 -12.86
C ILE A 78 -13.45 8.39 -12.84
N LYS A 79 -13.24 9.30 -13.79
CA LYS A 79 -14.04 10.54 -13.87
C LYS A 79 -15.51 10.24 -14.08
N ALA A 80 -15.84 9.40 -15.07
CA ALA A 80 -17.23 8.98 -15.33
C ALA A 80 -17.88 8.34 -14.10
N LEU A 81 -17.16 7.47 -13.38
CA LEU A 81 -17.65 6.85 -12.15
C LEU A 81 -18.02 7.89 -11.07
N TYR A 82 -17.21 8.94 -10.91
CA TYR A 82 -17.51 10.02 -9.96
C TYR A 82 -18.63 10.93 -10.46
N ASP A 83 -18.56 11.39 -11.71
CA ASP A 83 -19.52 12.32 -12.30
C ASP A 83 -20.95 11.73 -12.38
N GLU A 84 -21.07 10.44 -12.73
CA GLU A 84 -22.36 9.80 -12.99
C GLU A 84 -22.92 9.06 -11.78
N TYR A 85 -22.06 8.62 -10.84
CA TYR A 85 -22.49 7.75 -9.75
C TYR A 85 -22.06 8.21 -8.36
N LEU A 86 -20.76 8.35 -8.09
CA LEU A 86 -20.26 8.55 -6.72
C LEU A 86 -20.43 9.99 -6.21
N GLY A 87 -20.51 10.98 -7.09
CA GLY A 87 -20.45 12.41 -6.77
C GLY A 87 -19.01 12.85 -6.51
N GLU A 88 -18.76 13.46 -5.35
CA GLU A 88 -17.44 14.02 -5.00
C GLU A 88 -16.59 13.05 -4.18
N ALA A 89 -15.25 13.18 -4.30
CA ALA A 89 -14.32 12.49 -3.42
C ALA A 89 -14.56 12.91 -1.95
N ASN A 90 -14.58 11.92 -1.05
CA ASN A 90 -15.00 12.09 0.36
C ASN A 90 -16.46 12.56 0.57
N GLY A 91 -17.29 12.60 -0.48
CA GLY A 91 -18.72 12.89 -0.37
C GLY A 91 -19.51 11.75 0.29
N HIS A 92 -20.79 11.99 0.62
CA HIS A 92 -21.61 11.04 1.38
C HIS A 92 -21.67 9.63 0.75
N LYS A 93 -21.94 9.53 -0.56
CA LYS A 93 -22.03 8.22 -1.25
C LYS A 93 -20.67 7.53 -1.34
N ALA A 94 -19.61 8.27 -1.70
CA ALA A 94 -18.25 7.74 -1.72
C ALA A 94 -17.80 7.25 -0.33
N HIS A 95 -18.13 7.99 0.72
CA HIS A 95 -17.83 7.60 2.10
C HIS A 95 -18.56 6.32 2.49
N HIS A 96 -19.84 6.21 2.15
CA HIS A 96 -20.63 5.01 2.44
C HIS A 96 -20.12 3.75 1.71
N LEU A 97 -19.65 3.89 0.46
CA LEU A 97 -19.26 2.74 -0.37
C LEU A 97 -17.78 2.38 -0.30
N LEU A 98 -16.89 3.37 -0.16
CA LEU A 98 -15.44 3.20 -0.35
C LEU A 98 -14.63 3.38 0.94
N HIS A 99 -15.25 3.84 2.03
CA HIS A 99 -14.58 4.00 3.31
C HIS A 99 -15.03 2.91 4.29
N THR A 100 -14.19 2.64 5.27
CA THR A 100 -14.44 1.61 6.30
C THR A 100 -13.99 2.10 7.67
N HIS A 101 -14.37 1.36 8.70
CA HIS A 101 -14.10 1.70 10.09
C HIS A 101 -13.40 0.52 10.77
N TYR A 102 -12.50 0.82 11.69
CA TYR A 102 -11.79 -0.19 12.48
C TYR A 102 -12.30 -0.15 13.92
N VAL A 103 -12.47 -1.33 14.50
CA VAL A 103 -12.85 -1.50 15.91
C VAL A 103 -11.72 -2.17 16.67
N LYS A 104 -11.53 -1.78 17.94
CA LYS A 104 -10.60 -2.47 18.83
C LYS A 104 -11.04 -3.93 18.97
N ARG A 105 -10.11 -4.86 18.79
CA ARG A 105 -10.33 -6.30 19.00
C ARG A 105 -9.38 -6.82 20.07
N GLU A 106 -9.83 -7.82 20.81
CA GLU A 106 -8.96 -8.55 21.73
C GLU A 106 -7.97 -9.39 20.93
N ARG A 107 -6.79 -9.61 21.52
CA ARG A 107 -5.74 -10.41 20.91
C ARG A 107 -6.05 -11.87 21.25
N VAL A 108 -6.34 -12.67 20.22
CA VAL A 108 -6.50 -14.13 20.34
C VAL A 108 -5.13 -14.78 20.46
#